data_AF-A0A2A3JCJ9-F1
#
_entry.id   AF-A0A2A3JCJ9-F1
#
_cell.length_a   1.000
_cell.length_b   1.000
_cell.length_c   1.000
_cell.angle_alpha   90.00
_cell.angle_beta   90.00
_cell.angle_gamma   90.00
#
_symmetry.space_group_name_H-M   'P 1'
#
loop_
_entity.id
_entity.type
_entity.pdbx_description
1 polymer ?
#
loop_
_entity_poly.entity_id
_entity_poly.type
_entity_poly.pdbx_seq_one_letter_code
_entity_poly.pdbx_strand_id
1 'polypeptide(L)'
;MPSVEQQFSGFLLLLDRFQKQLAEFMLGAYLACDFGSDSGDDGDSALSPQVRLDVVDGSPQVTLDHAITWMDLTRDQELNEYRLAVTLTFTGVGIAVEAFVRFDLERDMGEWPTGVHTPYRQHADGLGLDEALAFVEARVEEMCRRYDDVARLGLTPRD
;
A
#
# COMPACT_ATOMS: atom_id res chain seq x y z
N MET A 1 26.26 22.31 -3.19
CA MET A 1 24.96 21.84 -2.69
C MET A 1 23.94 22.01 -3.80
N PRO A 2 23.07 21.02 -4.05
CA PRO A 2 21.99 21.15 -5.04
C PRO A 2 21.01 22.25 -4.63
N SER A 3 20.39 22.90 -5.61
CA SER A 3 19.34 23.90 -5.35
C SER A 3 18.09 23.24 -4.77
N VAL A 4 17.18 24.05 -4.19
CA VAL A 4 15.91 23.55 -3.65
C VAL A 4 15.07 22.88 -4.74
N GLU A 5 15.05 23.44 -5.94
CA GLU A 5 14.34 22.89 -7.09
C GLU A 5 14.93 21.53 -7.51
N GLN A 6 16.25 21.38 -7.46
CA GLN A 6 16.92 20.12 -7.77
C GLN A 6 16.62 19.05 -6.72
N GLN A 7 16.61 19.41 -5.44
CA GLN A 7 16.24 18.49 -4.35
C GLN A 7 14.78 18.05 -4.47
N PHE A 8 13.87 19.00 -4.72
CA PHE A 8 12.45 18.70 -4.90
C PHE A 8 12.20 17.82 -6.13
N SER A 9 12.87 18.11 -7.26
CA SER A 9 12.76 17.27 -8.46
C SER A 9 13.29 15.86 -8.21
N GLY A 10 14.41 15.72 -7.50
CA GLY A 10 14.95 14.42 -7.10
C GLY A 10 13.99 13.64 -6.20
N PHE A 11 13.37 14.32 -5.23
CA PHE A 11 12.33 13.76 -4.37
C PHE A 11 11.14 13.22 -5.19
N LEU A 12 10.60 14.00 -6.13
CA LEU A 12 9.48 13.57 -6.97
C LEU A 12 9.82 12.34 -7.82
N LEU A 13 11.03 12.27 -8.37
CA LEU A 13 11.48 11.11 -9.15
C LEU A 13 11.60 9.84 -8.29
N LEU A 14 12.03 9.99 -7.04
CA LEU A 14 12.10 8.86 -6.11
C LEU A 14 10.70 8.39 -5.71
N LEU A 15 9.77 9.31 -5.44
CA LEU A 15 8.37 8.96 -5.17
C LEU A 15 7.71 8.25 -6.36
N ASP A 16 7.91 8.74 -7.59
CA ASP A 16 7.40 8.10 -8.80
C ASP A 16 7.93 6.66 -8.94
N ARG A 17 9.23 6.45 -8.69
CA ARG A 17 9.83 5.12 -8.69
C ARG A 17 9.18 4.19 -7.65
N PHE A 18 9.01 4.66 -6.42
CA PHE A 18 8.39 3.87 -5.34
C PHE A 18 6.93 3.55 -5.65
N GLN A 19 6.18 4.52 -6.16
CA GLN A 19 4.79 4.35 -6.57
C GLN A 19 4.67 3.28 -7.66
N LYS A 20 5.51 3.34 -8.70
CA LYS A 20 5.51 2.34 -9.77
C LYS A 20 5.81 0.95 -9.27
N GLN A 21 6.79 0.80 -8.38
CA GLN A 21 7.14 -0.50 -7.82
C GLN A 21 6.00 -1.12 -6.99
N LEU A 22 5.32 -0.31 -6.18
CA LEU A 22 4.12 -0.76 -5.45
C LEU A 22 2.97 -1.10 -6.38
N ALA A 23 2.74 -0.28 -7.41
CA ALA A 23 1.69 -0.50 -8.41
C ALA A 23 1.93 -1.75 -9.23
N GLU A 24 3.16 -2.00 -9.68
CA GLU A 24 3.52 -3.23 -10.41
C GLU A 24 3.32 -4.48 -9.56
N PHE A 25 3.75 -4.43 -8.29
CA PHE A 25 3.52 -5.53 -7.36
C PHE A 25 2.02 -5.79 -7.14
N MET A 26 1.24 -4.75 -6.87
CA MET A 26 -0.20 -4.88 -6.63
C MET A 26 -0.97 -5.32 -7.87
N LEU A 27 -0.57 -4.84 -9.05
CA LEU A 27 -1.11 -5.35 -10.31
C LEU A 27 -0.80 -6.83 -10.49
N GLY A 28 0.42 -7.26 -10.17
CA GLY A 28 0.81 -8.68 -10.19
C GLY A 28 -0.06 -9.54 -9.27
N ALA A 29 -0.29 -9.09 -8.04
CA ALA A 29 -1.18 -9.77 -7.09
C ALA A 29 -2.63 -9.82 -7.60
N TYR A 30 -3.15 -8.70 -8.12
CA TYR A 30 -4.51 -8.60 -8.66
C TYR A 30 -4.75 -9.54 -9.85
N LEU A 31 -3.76 -9.68 -10.73
CA LEU A 31 -3.85 -10.56 -11.90
C LEU A 31 -3.66 -12.04 -11.56
N ALA A 32 -2.93 -12.36 -10.49
CA ALA A 32 -2.63 -13.74 -10.12
C ALA A 32 -3.73 -14.42 -9.30
N CYS A 33 -4.60 -13.65 -8.64
CA CYS A 33 -5.67 -14.18 -7.79
C CYS A 33 -7.06 -13.78 -8.31
N ASP A 34 -8.03 -14.67 -8.11
CA ASP A 34 -9.43 -14.39 -8.35
C ASP A 34 -10.04 -13.68 -7.14
N PHE A 35 -10.19 -12.37 -7.28
CA PHE A 35 -10.89 -11.51 -6.32
C PHE A 35 -12.40 -11.42 -6.60
N GLY A 36 -12.95 -12.26 -7.49
CA GLY A 36 -14.38 -12.36 -7.77
C GLY A 36 -14.88 -11.60 -9.01
N SER A 37 -14.01 -11.32 -9.98
CA SER A 37 -14.31 -10.36 -11.08
C SER A 37 -14.64 -10.94 -12.47
N ASP A 38 -14.75 -12.27 -12.64
CA ASP A 38 -14.81 -12.86 -13.99
C ASP A 38 -16.20 -13.35 -14.46
N SER A 39 -17.28 -13.07 -13.73
CA SER A 39 -18.65 -13.24 -14.25
C SER A 39 -19.35 -11.90 -14.31
N GLY A 40 -19.51 -11.35 -15.52
CA GLY A 40 -20.20 -10.08 -15.76
C GLY A 40 -21.50 -9.94 -14.96
N ASP A 41 -21.69 -8.73 -14.42
CA ASP A 41 -22.65 -8.29 -13.39
C ASP A 41 -22.24 -8.55 -11.93
N ASP A 42 -21.79 -7.45 -11.30
CA ASP A 42 -21.84 -7.12 -9.87
C ASP A 42 -20.84 -7.77 -8.89
N GLY A 43 -19.69 -8.28 -9.34
CA GLY A 43 -18.54 -8.58 -8.47
C GLY A 43 -17.45 -7.50 -8.55
N ASP A 44 -17.61 -6.38 -7.84
CA ASP A 44 -16.71 -5.23 -7.93
C ASP A 44 -15.41 -5.48 -7.14
N SER A 45 -14.40 -6.05 -7.80
CA SER A 45 -13.02 -5.90 -7.35
C SER A 45 -12.33 -4.74 -8.08
N ALA A 46 -11.58 -3.94 -7.34
CA ALA A 46 -10.94 -2.73 -7.86
C ALA A 46 -9.52 -2.59 -7.32
N LEU A 47 -8.60 -2.32 -8.25
CA LEU A 47 -7.21 -1.93 -7.96
C LEU A 47 -7.11 -0.40 -7.98
N SER A 48 -6.71 0.21 -6.86
CA SER A 48 -6.61 1.66 -6.70
C SER A 48 -5.21 2.08 -6.23
N PRO A 49 -4.29 2.37 -7.15
CA PRO A 49 -3.03 3.03 -6.82
C PRO A 49 -3.26 4.55 -6.67
N GLN A 50 -2.82 5.12 -5.55
CA GLN A 50 -2.99 6.54 -5.24
C GLN A 50 -1.71 7.15 -4.65
N VAL A 51 -1.44 8.39 -5.02
CA VAL A 51 -0.50 9.27 -4.31
C VAL A 51 -1.32 10.38 -3.69
N ARG A 52 -1.34 10.45 -2.37
CA ARG A 52 -2.13 11.41 -1.61
C ARG A 52 -1.21 12.45 -0.99
N LEU A 53 -1.60 13.71 -1.12
CA LEU A 53 -0.96 14.85 -0.48
C LEU A 53 -1.99 15.47 0.45
N ASP A 54 -1.68 15.54 1.74
CA ASP A 54 -2.61 16.04 2.75
C ASP A 54 -1.87 16.81 3.85
N VAL A 55 -2.63 17.46 4.74
CA VAL A 55 -2.13 18.06 5.97
C VAL A 55 -2.93 17.50 7.14
N VAL A 56 -2.31 16.63 7.93
CA VAL A 56 -2.93 15.97 9.09
C VAL A 56 -2.33 16.56 10.35
N ASP A 57 -3.20 17.04 11.26
CA ASP A 57 -2.80 17.70 12.51
C ASP A 57 -1.75 18.83 12.31
N GLY A 58 -1.87 19.55 11.19
CA GLY A 58 -0.97 20.65 10.81
C GLY A 58 0.37 20.20 10.20
N SER A 59 0.60 18.90 10.01
CA SER A 59 1.81 18.36 9.41
C SER A 59 1.54 17.91 7.96
N PRO A 60 2.29 18.40 6.96
CA PRO A 60 2.18 17.91 5.59
C PRO A 60 2.51 16.42 5.51
N GLN A 61 1.76 15.68 4.70
CA GLN A 61 1.94 14.26 4.47
C GLN A 61 1.94 13.93 2.98
N VAL A 62 2.78 12.96 2.61
CA VAL A 62 2.76 12.29 1.31
C VAL A 62 2.49 10.81 1.59
N THR A 63 1.44 10.25 1.01
CA THR A 63 1.13 8.82 1.14
C THR A 63 1.10 8.15 -0.22
N LEU A 64 1.89 7.11 -0.39
CA LEU A 64 1.77 6.15 -1.48
C LEU A 64 0.82 5.04 -0.99
N ASP A 65 -0.38 4.95 -1.54
CA ASP A 65 -1.44 4.05 -1.08
C ASP A 65 -1.90 3.18 -2.23
N HIS A 66 -1.81 1.86 -2.08
CA HIS A 66 -2.17 0.91 -3.12
C HIS A 66 -3.07 -0.15 -2.51
N ALA A 67 -4.32 -0.21 -2.97
CA ALA A 67 -5.30 -1.14 -2.45
C ALA A 67 -5.92 -1.99 -3.57
N ILE A 68 -6.18 -3.26 -3.25
CA ILE A 68 -7.15 -4.11 -3.94
C ILE A 68 -8.34 -4.20 -3.00
N THR A 69 -9.51 -3.80 -3.47
CA THR A 69 -10.79 -3.98 -2.76
C THR A 69 -11.63 -5.00 -3.51
N TRP A 70 -12.41 -5.80 -2.80
CA TRP A 70 -13.30 -6.77 -3.41
C TRP A 70 -14.47 -7.12 -2.50
N MET A 71 -15.57 -7.54 -3.12
CA MET A 71 -16.78 -7.94 -2.41
C MET A 71 -17.39 -9.16 -3.09
N ASP A 72 -17.72 -10.17 -2.30
CA ASP A 72 -18.62 -11.23 -2.70
C ASP A 72 -20.03 -10.86 -2.23
N LEU A 73 -20.87 -10.35 -3.16
CA LEU A 73 -22.21 -9.87 -2.85
C LEU A 73 -23.13 -10.90 -2.18
N THR A 74 -22.79 -12.19 -2.24
CA THR A 74 -23.61 -13.23 -1.61
C THR A 74 -23.29 -13.43 -0.12
N ARG A 75 -22.18 -12.85 0.36
CA ARG A 75 -21.62 -13.15 1.69
C ARG A 75 -21.13 -11.92 2.44
N ASP A 76 -20.64 -10.91 1.73
CA ASP A 76 -19.98 -9.75 2.33
C ASP A 76 -20.98 -8.59 2.45
N GLN A 77 -20.87 -7.80 3.52
CA GLN A 77 -21.69 -6.59 3.72
C GLN A 77 -20.91 -5.32 3.39
N GLU A 78 -19.59 -5.34 3.60
CA GLU A 78 -18.67 -4.28 3.18
C GLU A 78 -17.58 -4.84 2.24
N LEU A 79 -16.68 -3.96 1.78
CA LEU A 79 -15.55 -4.36 0.94
C LEU A 79 -14.46 -4.98 1.80
N ASN A 80 -13.95 -6.13 1.39
CA ASN A 80 -12.64 -6.58 1.83
C ASN A 80 -11.56 -5.71 1.18
N GLU A 81 -10.42 -5.57 1.85
CA GLU A 81 -9.31 -4.77 1.37
C GLU A 81 -7.97 -5.45 1.63
N TYR A 82 -7.08 -5.37 0.65
CA TYR A 82 -5.65 -5.61 0.77
C TYR A 82 -4.93 -4.34 0.39
N ARG A 83 -4.16 -3.76 1.34
CA ARG A 83 -3.53 -2.46 1.20
C ARG A 83 -2.04 -2.52 1.49
N LEU A 84 -1.24 -1.83 0.67
CA LEU A 84 0.12 -1.42 0.97
C LEU A 84 0.14 0.10 1.03
N ALA A 85 0.71 0.65 2.10
CA ALA A 85 0.87 2.09 2.22
C ALA A 85 2.24 2.47 2.77
N VAL A 86 2.76 3.60 2.27
CA VAL A 86 3.91 4.30 2.83
C VAL A 86 3.56 5.77 2.99
N THR A 87 3.67 6.30 4.20
CA THR A 87 3.40 7.70 4.52
C THR A 87 4.66 8.37 5.02
N LEU A 88 5.00 9.52 4.43
CA LEU A 88 6.00 10.45 4.92
C LEU A 88 5.28 11.65 5.54
N THR A 89 5.51 11.90 6.82
CA THR A 89 4.99 13.06 7.55
C THR A 89 6.11 14.05 7.84
N PHE A 90 5.97 15.27 7.33
CA PHE A 90 6.95 16.33 7.47
C PHE A 90 6.66 17.14 8.74
N THR A 91 7.48 16.98 9.76
CA THR A 91 7.31 17.66 11.06
C THR A 91 8.38 18.72 11.27
N GLY A 92 8.23 19.54 12.31
CA GLY A 92 9.25 20.53 12.69
C GLY A 92 10.57 19.93 13.20
N VAL A 93 10.61 18.62 13.50
CA VAL A 93 11.79 17.92 14.04
C VAL A 93 12.39 16.88 13.08
N GLY A 94 11.90 16.82 11.85
CA GLY A 94 12.31 15.85 10.83
C GLY A 94 11.12 15.16 10.18
N ILE A 95 11.40 14.08 9.44
CA ILE A 95 10.37 13.30 8.74
C ILE A 95 10.10 12.03 9.53
N ALA A 96 8.82 11.78 9.79
CA ALA A 96 8.34 10.49 10.25
C ALA A 96 7.90 9.66 9.05
N VAL A 97 8.25 8.38 9.03
CA VAL A 97 7.89 7.46 7.95
C VAL A 97 7.20 6.25 8.56
N GLU A 98 6.01 5.94 8.05
CA GLU A 98 5.30 4.71 8.35
C GLU A 98 5.08 3.91 7.07
N ALA A 99 5.39 2.62 7.09
CA ALA A 99 5.10 1.69 6.00
C ALA A 99 4.37 0.47 6.54
N PHE A 100 3.29 0.06 5.90
CA PHE A 100 2.52 -1.09 6.34
C PHE A 100 1.85 -1.86 5.20
N VAL A 101 1.57 -3.12 5.50
CA VAL A 101 0.66 -3.97 4.75
C VAL A 101 -0.54 -4.25 5.66
N ARG A 102 -1.75 -4.04 5.15
CA ARG A 102 -3.00 -4.23 5.89
C ARG A 102 -3.98 -5.10 5.12
N PHE A 103 -4.67 -5.97 5.84
CA PHE A 103 -5.89 -6.61 5.39
C PHE A 103 -7.06 -6.08 6.21
N ASP A 104 -8.19 -5.82 5.55
CA ASP A 104 -9.48 -5.56 6.18
C ASP A 104 -10.47 -6.57 5.62
N LEU A 105 -10.91 -7.52 6.44
CA LEU A 105 -11.63 -8.70 5.96
C LEU A 105 -13.00 -8.80 6.63
N GLU A 106 -14.05 -8.87 5.83
CA GLU A 106 -15.45 -9.03 6.27
C GLU A 106 -15.77 -10.45 6.70
N ARG A 107 -14.87 -11.39 6.40
CA ARG A 107 -14.99 -12.82 6.74
C ARG A 107 -13.64 -13.48 6.89
N ASP A 108 -13.66 -14.72 7.35
CA ASP A 108 -12.47 -15.56 7.38
C ASP A 108 -12.01 -15.88 5.93
N MET A 109 -10.74 -15.62 5.64
CA MET A 109 -10.12 -15.84 4.33
C MET A 109 -8.76 -16.53 4.48
N GLY A 110 -8.70 -17.79 4.03
CA GLY A 110 -7.50 -18.62 4.14
C GLY A 110 -7.05 -18.76 5.60
N GLU A 111 -5.88 -18.23 5.92
CA GLU A 111 -5.32 -18.23 7.28
C GLU A 111 -5.75 -17.02 8.13
N TRP A 112 -6.40 -16.03 7.53
CA TRP A 112 -6.75 -14.77 8.17
C TRP A 112 -8.21 -14.80 8.65
N PRO A 113 -8.47 -14.66 9.96
CA PRO A 113 -9.84 -14.49 10.45
C PRO A 113 -10.46 -13.17 9.99
N THR A 114 -11.76 -13.03 10.17
CA THR A 114 -12.50 -11.77 10.01
C THR A 114 -11.85 -10.63 10.83
N GLY A 115 -11.73 -9.45 10.24
CA GLY A 115 -11.26 -8.22 10.88
C GLY A 115 -10.01 -7.61 10.24
N VAL A 116 -9.41 -6.66 10.96
CA VAL A 116 -8.24 -5.90 10.50
C VAL A 116 -6.95 -6.58 10.92
N HIS A 117 -6.07 -6.82 9.95
CA HIS A 117 -4.75 -7.41 10.16
C HIS A 117 -3.66 -6.52 9.61
N THR A 118 -2.50 -6.49 10.27
CA THR A 118 -1.33 -5.73 9.81
C THR A 118 -0.11 -6.64 9.83
N PRO A 119 0.04 -7.56 8.85
CA PRO A 119 1.15 -8.51 8.79
C PRO A 119 2.53 -7.83 8.75
N TYR A 120 2.59 -6.58 8.31
CA TYR A 120 3.80 -5.81 8.24
C TYR A 120 3.53 -4.36 8.64
N ARG A 121 4.35 -3.85 9.57
CA ARG A 121 4.41 -2.43 9.92
C ARG A 121 5.84 -2.07 10.29
N GLN A 122 6.32 -0.96 9.76
CA GLN A 122 7.61 -0.38 10.06
C GLN A 122 7.44 1.12 10.24
N HIS A 123 8.14 1.68 11.21
CA HIS A 123 8.01 3.07 11.60
C HIS A 123 9.35 3.65 12.00
N ALA A 124 9.60 4.90 11.62
CA ALA A 124 10.77 5.67 12.03
C ALA A 124 10.42 7.16 12.15
N ASP A 125 11.00 7.85 13.14
CA ASP A 125 10.75 9.27 13.40
C ASP A 125 12.05 10.08 13.34
N GLY A 126 11.91 11.38 13.06
CA GLY A 126 13.01 12.35 13.17
C GLY A 126 14.10 12.20 12.12
N LEU A 127 13.79 11.56 10.98
CA LEU A 127 14.75 11.34 9.90
C LEU A 127 15.01 12.61 9.08
N GLY A 128 16.23 12.74 8.56
CA GLY A 128 16.49 13.64 7.44
C GLY A 128 15.81 13.16 6.15
N LEU A 129 15.71 14.02 5.12
CA LEU A 129 15.05 13.67 3.85
C LEU A 129 15.71 12.47 3.16
N ASP A 130 17.04 12.46 3.04
CA ASP A 130 17.76 11.36 2.39
C ASP A 130 17.62 10.04 3.17
N GLU A 131 17.65 10.12 4.50
CA GLU A 131 17.46 8.96 5.39
C GLU A 131 16.02 8.41 5.29
N ALA A 132 15.03 9.30 5.27
CA ALA A 132 13.63 8.94 5.08
C ALA A 132 13.42 8.24 3.73
N LEU A 133 14.01 8.75 2.65
CA LEU A 133 13.88 8.15 1.32
C LEU A 133 14.58 6.79 1.22
N ALA A 134 15.76 6.65 1.81
CA ALA A 134 16.46 5.37 1.90
C ALA A 134 15.65 4.35 2.73
N PHE A 135 15.03 4.81 3.81
CA PHE A 135 14.12 3.99 4.61
C PHE A 135 12.93 3.52 3.76
N VAL A 136 12.24 4.45 3.07
CA VAL A 136 11.12 4.13 2.17
C VAL A 136 11.51 3.11 1.11
N GLU A 137 12.64 3.29 0.43
CA GLU A 137 13.13 2.36 -0.59
C GLU A 137 13.23 0.93 -0.05
N ALA A 138 13.88 0.78 1.11
CA ALA A 138 14.02 -0.52 1.76
C ALA A 138 12.67 -1.13 2.17
N ARG A 139 11.69 -0.31 2.61
CA ARG A 139 10.35 -0.81 2.99
C ARG A 139 9.52 -1.20 1.77
N VAL A 140 9.59 -0.43 0.69
CA VAL A 140 8.92 -0.76 -0.59
C VAL A 140 9.44 -2.09 -1.12
N GLU A 141 10.76 -2.29 -1.14
CA GLU A 141 11.35 -3.57 -1.54
C GLU A 141 10.90 -4.73 -0.66
N GLU A 142 10.85 -4.54 0.67
CA GLU A 142 10.38 -5.57 1.59
C GLU A 142 8.93 -5.93 1.31
N MET A 143 8.03 -4.94 1.23
CA MET A 143 6.60 -5.21 0.96
C MET A 143 6.40 -5.91 -0.38
N CYS A 144 7.10 -5.52 -1.44
CA CYS A 144 7.02 -6.17 -2.76
C CYS A 144 7.56 -7.61 -2.77
N ARG A 145 8.30 -8.06 -1.75
CA ARG A 145 8.71 -9.47 -1.59
C ARG A 145 7.68 -10.29 -0.82
N ARG A 146 6.70 -9.67 -0.17
CA ARG A 146 5.70 -10.34 0.69
C ARG A 146 4.49 -10.84 -0.09
N TYR A 147 4.72 -11.42 -1.26
CA TYR A 147 3.66 -12.07 -2.05
C TYR A 147 2.96 -13.18 -1.24
N ASP A 148 3.69 -13.85 -0.35
CA ASP A 148 3.16 -14.88 0.54
C ASP A 148 1.98 -14.40 1.40
N ASP A 149 1.90 -13.12 1.75
CA ASP A 149 0.79 -12.60 2.54
C ASP A 149 -0.54 -12.69 1.75
N VAL A 150 -0.51 -12.43 0.44
CA VAL A 150 -1.66 -12.57 -0.47
C VAL A 150 -2.00 -14.04 -0.69
N ALA A 151 -0.99 -14.89 -0.88
CA ALA A 151 -1.20 -16.33 -1.06
C ALA A 151 -1.93 -16.98 0.14
N ARG A 152 -1.74 -16.44 1.34
CA ARG A 152 -2.40 -16.90 2.58
C ARG A 152 -3.85 -16.45 2.74
N LEU A 153 -4.37 -15.56 1.87
CA LEU A 153 -5.81 -15.24 1.82
C LEU A 153 -6.65 -16.42 1.32
N GLY A 154 -6.03 -17.46 0.76
CA GLY A 154 -6.74 -18.64 0.28
C GLY A 154 -7.61 -18.37 -0.96
N LEU A 155 -7.29 -17.30 -1.71
CA LEU A 155 -7.92 -17.00 -2.98
C LEU A 155 -7.52 -18.02 -4.05
N THR A 156 -8.45 -18.34 -4.94
CA THR A 156 -8.16 -19.19 -6.10
C THR A 156 -7.18 -18.45 -7.02
N PRO A 157 -6.17 -19.12 -7.59
CA PRO A 157 -5.38 -18.54 -8.67
C PRO A 157 -6.27 -18.22 -9.87
N ARG A 158 -5.95 -17.15 -10.60
CA ARG A 158 -6.55 -16.87 -11.91
C ARG A 158 -5.89 -17.73 -12.99
N ASP A 159 -6.70 -18.29 -13.89
CA ASP A 159 -6.28 -19.10 -15.04
C ASP A 159 -5.79 -18.24 -16.23
#